data_AF-A0A6L6PKX3-F1
#
_entry.id   AF-A0A6L6PKX3-F1
#
_cell.length_a   1.000
_cell.length_b   1.000
_cell.length_c   1.000
_cell.angle_alpha   90.00
_cell.angle_beta   90.00
_cell.angle_gamma   90.00
#
_symmetry.space_group_name_H-M   'P 1'
#
loop_
_entity.id
_entity.type
_entity.pdbx_description
1 polymer ?
#
loop_
_entity_poly.entity_id
_entity_poly.type
_entity_poly.pdbx_seq_one_letter_code
_entity_poly.pdbx_strand_id
1 'polypeptide(L)'
;MLKMSMMAVIIAAAASAHAEEKTFDIVYQGLYSVDDHVFQPDKTLKVTLTVDDLDGNGDYSENEVKALKASHIDYKGSCTVEHCLEYFNWVRGSLPDYSAAYHSFDGFYNELTIVNPGVEYREFVQSNFGFRYDLTWHWTADTQTTITQISAVPEPSSYAMLGAGLASLALVARRRRKHNDM
;
A
#
# COMPACT_ATOMS: atom_id res chain seq x y z
N MET A 1 -15.78 -31.55 35.29
CA MET A 1 -16.35 -30.97 34.05
C MET A 1 -15.94 -29.51 33.79
N LEU A 2 -15.15 -28.86 34.66
CA LEU A 2 -14.68 -27.47 34.49
C LEU A 2 -13.59 -27.28 33.41
N LYS A 3 -12.91 -28.36 32.99
CA LYS A 3 -11.75 -28.30 32.08
C LYS A 3 -12.11 -28.15 30.59
N MET A 4 -13.32 -28.56 30.17
CA MET A 4 -13.76 -28.46 28.77
C MET A 4 -14.23 -27.05 28.37
N SER A 5 -14.67 -26.23 29.34
CA SER A 5 -15.21 -24.90 29.07
C SER A 5 -14.14 -23.83 28.81
N MET A 6 -12.88 -24.10 29.15
CA MET A 6 -11.76 -23.14 28.99
C MET A 6 -11.19 -23.15 27.56
N MET A 7 -11.34 -24.25 26.82
CA MET A 7 -10.85 -24.38 25.44
C MET A 7 -11.64 -23.55 24.43
N ALA A 8 -12.95 -23.34 24.64
CA ALA A 8 -13.79 -22.57 23.72
C ALA A 8 -13.48 -21.06 23.71
N VAL A 9 -12.90 -20.52 24.79
CA VAL A 9 -12.54 -19.10 24.90
C VAL A 9 -11.23 -18.79 24.17
N ILE A 10 -10.29 -19.73 24.12
CA ILE A 10 -8.99 -19.54 23.47
C ILE A 10 -9.12 -19.60 21.93
N ILE A 11 -10.06 -20.39 21.40
CA ILE A 11 -10.27 -20.50 19.94
C ILE A 11 -10.92 -19.22 19.36
N ALA A 12 -11.73 -18.49 20.14
CA ALA A 12 -12.38 -17.26 19.68
C ALA A 12 -11.43 -16.04 19.63
N ALA A 13 -10.32 -16.05 20.37
CA ALA A 13 -9.34 -14.96 20.40
C ALA A 13 -8.29 -15.04 19.27
N ALA A 14 -8.14 -16.20 18.62
CA ALA A 14 -7.16 -16.40 17.55
C ALA A 14 -7.68 -16.01 16.15
N ALA A 15 -8.96 -15.65 16.01
CA ALA A 15 -9.60 -15.37 14.73
C ALA A 15 -9.58 -13.88 14.33
N SER A 16 -8.86 -13.02 15.06
CA SER A 16 -8.87 -11.56 14.84
C SER A 16 -7.54 -10.99 14.36
N ALA A 17 -6.50 -11.81 14.18
CA ALA A 17 -5.27 -11.38 13.52
C ALA A 17 -5.46 -11.44 11.99
N HIS A 18 -6.42 -10.69 11.47
CA HIS A 18 -6.35 -10.32 10.07
C HIS A 18 -5.22 -9.29 9.97
N ALA A 19 -4.20 -9.58 9.15
CA ALA A 19 -3.25 -8.56 8.74
C ALA A 19 -4.06 -7.39 8.18
N GLU A 20 -3.87 -6.22 8.78
CA GLU A 20 -4.60 -5.01 8.41
C GLU A 20 -3.93 -4.42 7.17
N GLU A 21 -4.72 -4.11 6.14
CA GLU A 21 -4.22 -3.38 4.98
C GLU A 21 -3.68 -2.02 5.45
N LYS A 22 -2.42 -1.74 5.10
CA LYS A 22 -1.76 -0.47 5.40
C LYS A 22 -1.63 0.31 4.11
N THR A 23 -1.93 1.60 4.18
CA THR A 23 -1.67 2.51 3.08
C THR A 23 -0.59 3.52 3.48
N PHE A 24 0.33 3.77 2.57
CA PHE A 24 1.45 4.69 2.73
C PHE A 24 1.41 5.74 1.62
N ASP A 25 1.54 7.00 2.01
CA ASP A 25 1.89 8.08 1.11
C ASP A 25 3.39 8.29 1.15
N ILE A 26 4.03 8.10 0.01
CA ILE A 26 5.46 8.31 -0.21
C ILE A 26 5.62 9.53 -1.12
N VAL A 27 6.41 10.50 -0.68
CA VAL A 27 6.69 11.72 -1.44
C VAL A 27 8.19 11.82 -1.65
N TYR A 28 8.61 11.79 -2.91
CA TYR A 28 9.97 12.15 -3.32
C TYR A 28 9.96 13.63 -3.73
N GLN A 29 10.82 14.43 -3.12
CA GLN A 29 10.95 15.87 -3.39
C GLN A 29 12.39 16.23 -3.74
N GLY A 30 12.55 16.99 -4.82
CA GLY A 30 13.84 17.36 -5.36
C GLY A 30 14.36 16.27 -6.31
N LEU A 31 14.31 16.52 -7.62
CA LEU A 31 14.82 15.59 -8.62
C LEU A 31 15.68 16.32 -9.65
N TYR A 32 16.67 15.64 -10.20
CA TYR A 32 17.50 16.18 -11.27
C TYR A 32 16.83 15.98 -12.63
N SER A 33 16.50 17.07 -13.32
CA SER A 33 16.00 17.03 -14.70
C SER A 33 17.16 16.74 -15.64
N VAL A 34 17.11 15.60 -16.33
CA VAL A 34 18.12 15.19 -17.32
C VAL A 34 18.09 16.13 -18.51
N ASP A 35 16.90 16.53 -18.95
CA ASP A 35 16.70 17.40 -20.11
C ASP A 35 17.24 18.82 -19.88
N ASP A 36 16.94 19.39 -18.71
CA ASP A 36 17.36 20.75 -18.35
C ASP A 36 18.76 20.80 -17.71
N HIS A 37 19.34 19.63 -17.40
CA HIS A 37 20.61 19.47 -16.70
C HIS A 37 20.67 20.20 -15.35
N VAL A 38 19.54 20.31 -14.64
CA VAL A 38 19.43 21.08 -13.39
C VAL A 38 18.67 20.31 -12.32
N PHE A 39 19.13 20.44 -11.07
CA PHE A 39 18.37 19.97 -9.91
C PHE A 39 17.15 20.86 -9.66
N GLN A 40 15.97 20.26 -9.60
CA GLN A 40 14.69 20.94 -9.40
C GLN A 40 14.17 20.63 -7.99
N PRO A 41 14.43 21.49 -6.98
CA PRO A 41 14.05 21.22 -5.58
C PRO A 41 12.55 21.11 -5.36
N ASP A 42 11.75 21.74 -6.23
CA ASP A 42 10.28 21.74 -6.16
C ASP A 42 9.63 20.60 -6.96
N LYS A 43 10.39 19.84 -7.76
CA LYS A 43 9.85 18.69 -8.48
C LYS A 43 9.52 17.60 -7.46
N THR A 44 8.27 17.14 -7.50
CA THR A 44 7.76 16.11 -6.60
C THR A 44 7.21 14.93 -7.38
N LEU A 45 7.37 13.73 -6.83
CA LEU A 45 6.67 12.52 -7.23
C LEU A 45 5.95 11.97 -6.00
N LYS A 46 4.62 11.88 -6.08
CA LYS A 46 3.77 11.30 -5.04
C LYS A 46 3.40 9.88 -5.43
N VAL A 47 3.51 8.98 -4.47
CA VAL A 47 3.21 7.57 -4.62
C VAL A 47 2.32 7.14 -3.47
N THR A 48 1.17 6.56 -3.78
CA THR A 48 0.30 5.94 -2.78
C THR A 48 0.41 4.44 -2.93
N LEU A 49 0.81 3.77 -1.86
CA LEU A 49 1.07 2.33 -1.81
C LEU A 49 0.13 1.70 -0.78
N THR A 50 -0.61 0.67 -1.18
CA THR A 50 -1.42 -0.16 -0.28
C THR A 50 -0.85 -1.57 -0.25
N VAL A 51 -0.56 -2.06 0.96
CA VAL A 51 0.02 -3.39 1.22
C VAL A 51 -0.76 -4.13 2.30
N ASP A 52 -0.66 -5.46 2.26
CA ASP A 52 -1.23 -6.40 3.22
C ASP A 52 -0.10 -7.34 3.66
N ASP A 53 0.32 -7.23 4.91
CA ASP A 53 1.43 -7.97 5.52
C ASP A 53 1.02 -9.43 5.76
N LEU A 54 1.10 -10.26 4.71
CA LEU A 54 0.53 -11.61 4.69
C LEU A 54 1.27 -12.56 5.64
N ASP A 55 2.56 -12.32 5.87
CA ASP A 55 3.39 -13.15 6.75
C ASP A 55 3.69 -12.52 8.12
N GLY A 56 3.35 -11.25 8.32
CA GLY A 56 3.50 -10.54 9.59
C GLY A 56 4.94 -10.20 9.94
N ASN A 57 5.87 -10.24 8.97
CA ASN A 57 7.26 -9.89 9.20
C ASN A 57 7.48 -8.36 9.20
N GLY A 58 6.54 -7.62 8.58
CA GLY A 58 6.48 -6.17 8.42
C GLY A 58 7.62 -5.56 7.59
N ASP A 59 8.25 -6.38 6.76
CA ASP A 59 8.77 -6.05 5.43
C ASP A 59 7.62 -6.28 4.42
N TYR A 60 7.77 -5.85 3.18
CA TYR A 60 6.74 -6.02 2.16
C TYR A 60 7.34 -6.51 0.84
N SER A 61 6.79 -7.60 0.29
CA SER A 61 7.13 -8.11 -1.04
C SER A 61 6.03 -7.84 -2.08
N GLU A 62 6.32 -8.08 -3.35
CA GLU A 62 5.40 -7.80 -4.46
C GLU A 62 4.00 -8.42 -4.31
N ASN A 63 3.90 -9.66 -3.82
CA ASN A 63 2.63 -10.36 -3.59
C ASN A 63 1.79 -9.75 -2.44
N GLU A 64 2.38 -8.86 -1.65
CA GLU A 64 1.71 -8.14 -0.56
C GLU A 64 1.20 -6.77 -1.01
N VAL A 65 1.58 -6.31 -2.21
CA VAL A 65 1.10 -5.05 -2.78
C VAL A 65 -0.30 -5.23 -3.36
N LYS A 66 -1.28 -4.54 -2.75
CA LYS A 66 -2.68 -4.50 -3.23
C LYS A 66 -2.89 -3.40 -4.25
N ALA A 67 -2.23 -2.26 -4.08
CA ALA A 67 -2.31 -1.16 -5.01
C ALA A 67 -1.07 -0.28 -4.97
N LEU A 68 -0.70 0.30 -6.11
CA LEU A 68 0.32 1.32 -6.22
C LEU A 68 -0.13 2.37 -7.23
N LYS A 69 -0.16 3.64 -6.82
CA LYS A 69 -0.46 4.79 -7.66
C LYS A 69 0.70 5.74 -7.71
N ALA A 70 1.17 6.10 -8.91
CA ALA A 70 2.27 7.04 -9.10
C ALA A 70 2.18 7.70 -10.48
N SER A 71 2.02 9.03 -10.55
CA SER A 71 1.74 9.72 -11.82
C SER A 71 0.57 9.03 -12.58
N HIS A 72 0.79 8.53 -13.80
CA HIS A 72 -0.20 7.80 -14.62
C HIS A 72 -0.35 6.31 -14.26
N ILE A 73 0.45 5.79 -13.33
CA ILE A 73 0.41 4.39 -12.91
C ILE A 73 -0.75 4.19 -11.92
N ASP A 74 -1.63 3.22 -12.18
CA ASP A 74 -2.71 2.76 -11.30
C ASP A 74 -2.70 1.22 -11.23
N TYR A 75 -1.72 0.65 -10.52
CA TYR A 75 -1.60 -0.78 -10.29
C TYR A 75 -2.58 -1.24 -9.20
N LYS A 76 -3.28 -2.36 -9.43
CA LYS A 76 -4.32 -2.91 -8.54
C LYS A 76 -4.10 -4.39 -8.21
N GLY A 77 -2.87 -4.74 -7.83
CA GLY A 77 -2.51 -6.09 -7.36
C GLY A 77 -2.28 -7.12 -8.48
N SER A 78 -2.38 -6.70 -9.74
CA SER A 78 -1.95 -7.51 -10.89
C SER A 78 -1.61 -6.60 -12.08
N CYS A 79 -0.65 -7.03 -12.89
CA CYS A 79 -0.30 -6.31 -14.11
C CYS A 79 -1.41 -6.43 -15.17
N THR A 80 -1.68 -5.32 -15.84
CA THR A 80 -2.47 -5.25 -17.06
C THR A 80 -1.56 -4.91 -18.23
N VAL A 81 -2.14 -4.80 -19.43
CA VAL A 81 -1.39 -4.30 -20.61
C VAL A 81 -0.96 -2.85 -20.45
N GLU A 82 -1.63 -2.09 -19.58
CA GLU A 82 -1.37 -0.66 -19.37
C GLU A 82 -0.56 -0.40 -18.11
N HIS A 83 -0.86 -1.06 -16.99
CA HIS A 83 -0.24 -0.78 -15.70
C HIS A 83 0.44 -2.03 -15.16
N CYS A 84 1.70 -1.93 -14.77
CA CYS A 84 2.42 -3.06 -14.20
C CYS A 84 3.38 -2.64 -13.10
N LEU A 85 3.50 -3.51 -12.11
CA LEU A 85 4.54 -3.49 -11.09
C LEU A 85 5.46 -4.66 -11.41
N GLU A 86 6.66 -4.40 -11.89
CA GLU A 86 7.58 -5.43 -12.38
C GLU A 86 8.27 -6.19 -11.24
N TYR A 87 8.57 -5.46 -10.16
CA TYR A 87 9.04 -6.02 -8.90
C TYR A 87 8.75 -5.03 -7.78
N PHE A 88 8.70 -5.53 -6.55
CA PHE A 88 8.61 -4.70 -5.36
C PHE A 88 9.25 -5.40 -4.15
N ASN A 89 10.01 -4.63 -3.39
CA ASN A 89 10.60 -5.05 -2.13
C ASN A 89 10.75 -3.84 -1.20
N TRP A 90 10.28 -3.96 0.04
CA TRP A 90 10.47 -2.92 1.04
C TRP A 90 10.82 -3.53 2.39
N VAL A 91 12.09 -3.39 2.77
CA VAL A 91 12.59 -3.83 4.08
C VAL A 91 12.45 -2.70 5.09
N ARG A 92 12.10 -3.05 6.32
CA ARG A 92 11.97 -2.09 7.41
C ARG A 92 13.26 -1.28 7.59
N GLY A 93 13.12 0.04 7.57
CA GLY A 93 14.23 0.98 7.74
C GLY A 93 14.96 1.32 6.44
N SER A 94 14.58 0.73 5.30
CA SER A 94 14.99 1.19 3.96
C SER A 94 13.88 1.99 3.28
N LEU A 95 14.22 2.60 2.15
CA LEU A 95 13.22 3.04 1.19
C LEU A 95 12.66 1.83 0.42
N PRO A 96 11.42 1.92 -0.10
CA PRO A 96 10.90 0.92 -1.04
C PRO A 96 11.75 0.87 -2.32
N ASP A 97 12.04 -0.33 -2.79
CA ASP A 97 12.70 -0.60 -4.07
C ASP A 97 11.69 -1.31 -4.97
N TYR A 98 11.36 -0.68 -6.10
CA TYR A 98 10.36 -1.19 -7.02
C TYR A 98 10.55 -0.62 -8.43
N SER A 99 10.03 -1.33 -9.42
CA SER A 99 9.85 -0.80 -10.78
C SER A 99 8.39 -0.88 -11.15
N ALA A 100 7.79 0.26 -11.49
CA ALA A 100 6.42 0.34 -11.95
C ALA A 100 6.34 1.12 -13.26
N ALA A 101 5.47 0.65 -14.15
CA ALA A 101 5.30 1.23 -15.47
C ALA A 101 3.83 1.40 -15.83
N TYR A 102 3.54 2.49 -16.55
CA TYR A 102 2.34 2.68 -17.33
C TYR A 102 2.72 2.78 -18.80
N HIS A 103 2.04 2.06 -19.68
CA HIS A 103 2.24 2.16 -21.12
C HIS A 103 0.89 2.07 -21.84
N SER A 104 0.54 3.09 -22.62
CA SER A 104 -0.70 3.10 -23.40
C SER A 104 -0.43 3.45 -24.85
N PHE A 105 -1.10 2.75 -25.75
CA PHE A 105 -1.06 3.03 -27.18
C PHE A 105 -2.45 2.87 -27.78
N ASP A 106 -3.03 3.97 -28.27
CA ASP A 106 -4.38 4.00 -28.85
C ASP A 106 -4.39 4.09 -30.39
N GLY A 107 -3.22 4.02 -31.02
CA GLY A 107 -3.03 4.19 -32.46
C GLY A 107 -2.73 5.63 -32.90
N PHE A 108 -2.99 6.63 -32.05
CA PHE A 108 -2.67 8.04 -32.29
C PHE A 108 -1.64 8.59 -31.31
N TYR A 109 -1.68 8.11 -30.08
CA TYR A 109 -0.81 8.47 -28.97
C TYR A 109 -0.10 7.22 -28.43
N ASN A 110 1.16 7.40 -28.06
CA ASN A 110 1.96 6.47 -27.30
C ASN A 110 2.40 7.19 -26.03
N GLU A 111 1.96 6.69 -24.88
CA GLU A 111 2.27 7.23 -23.57
C GLU A 111 3.02 6.20 -22.74
N LEU A 112 4.05 6.65 -22.02
CA LEU A 112 4.85 5.83 -21.13
C LEU A 112 5.15 6.62 -19.85
N THR A 113 4.97 5.99 -18.71
CA THR A 113 5.48 6.46 -17.43
C THR A 113 6.25 5.33 -16.78
N ILE A 114 7.50 5.57 -16.38
CA ILE A 114 8.32 4.61 -15.64
C ILE A 114 8.70 5.26 -14.32
N VAL A 115 8.57 4.52 -13.22
CA VAL A 115 9.02 4.92 -11.89
C VAL A 115 9.87 3.80 -11.31
N ASN A 116 11.17 4.07 -11.17
CA ASN A 116 12.14 3.23 -10.50
C ASN A 116 12.91 4.09 -9.47
N PRO A 117 12.48 4.12 -8.20
CA PRO A 117 13.09 4.97 -7.18
C PRO A 117 14.59 4.75 -7.02
N GLY A 118 15.34 5.83 -6.94
CA GLY A 118 16.81 5.78 -6.90
C GLY A 118 17.47 5.67 -8.28
N VAL A 119 16.69 5.41 -9.34
CA VAL A 119 17.19 5.29 -10.72
C VAL A 119 16.56 6.36 -11.61
N GLU A 120 15.31 6.17 -12.05
CA GLU A 120 14.68 7.04 -13.06
C GLU A 120 13.16 7.18 -12.89
N TYR A 121 12.68 8.40 -13.06
CA TYR A 121 11.27 8.73 -13.24
C TYR A 121 11.16 9.38 -14.61
N ARG A 122 10.46 8.70 -15.52
CA ARG A 122 10.36 9.11 -16.91
C ARG A 122 8.90 9.24 -17.31
N GLU A 123 8.61 10.31 -18.04
CA GLU A 123 7.32 10.53 -18.68
C GLU A 123 7.55 10.80 -20.16
N PHE A 124 6.90 10.02 -21.00
CA PHE A 124 7.01 10.12 -22.45
C PHE A 124 5.63 10.12 -23.07
N VAL A 125 5.41 11.04 -24.00
CA VAL A 125 4.24 11.03 -24.87
C VAL A 125 4.68 11.35 -26.28
N GLN A 126 4.19 10.56 -27.23
CA GLN A 126 4.35 10.80 -28.65
C GLN A 126 3.00 10.69 -29.36
N SER A 127 2.74 11.65 -30.23
CA SER A 127 1.59 11.66 -31.12
C SER A 127 2.03 11.47 -32.57
N ASN A 128 1.19 10.80 -33.37
CA ASN A 128 1.35 10.73 -34.82
C ASN A 128 1.21 12.10 -35.53
N PHE A 129 0.73 13.13 -34.84
CA PHE A 129 0.61 14.50 -35.35
C PHE A 129 1.87 15.36 -35.11
N GLY A 130 2.98 14.75 -34.67
CA GLY A 130 4.27 15.41 -34.50
C GLY A 130 4.54 16.01 -33.11
N PHE A 131 3.58 15.90 -32.18
CA PHE A 131 3.80 16.24 -30.78
C PHE A 131 4.62 15.14 -30.11
N ARG A 132 5.69 15.52 -29.40
CA ARG A 132 6.49 14.61 -28.58
C ARG A 132 7.05 15.35 -27.39
N TYR A 133 6.92 14.77 -26.19
CA TYR A 133 7.76 15.10 -25.06
C TYR A 133 8.32 13.83 -24.42
N ASP A 134 9.49 13.96 -23.83
CA ASP A 134 10.26 12.92 -23.17
C ASP A 134 10.96 13.63 -22.03
N LEU A 135 10.47 13.45 -20.81
CA LEU A 135 10.98 14.12 -19.62
C LEU A 135 11.53 13.04 -18.69
N THR A 136 12.80 13.16 -18.35
CA THR A 136 13.47 12.21 -17.46
C THR A 136 14.03 12.93 -16.23
N TRP A 137 13.71 12.38 -15.07
CA TRP A 137 14.22 12.83 -13.78
C TRP A 137 14.97 11.72 -13.07
N HIS A 138 16.12 12.07 -12.50
CA HIS A 138 16.91 11.16 -11.66
C HIS A 138 16.82 11.56 -10.19
N TRP A 139 16.83 10.55 -9.32
CA TRP A 139 17.10 10.76 -7.91
C TRP A 139 18.55 11.18 -7.71
N THR A 140 18.78 11.97 -6.67
CA THR A 140 20.11 12.41 -6.25
C THR A 140 20.26 12.22 -4.75
N ALA A 141 21.48 12.46 -4.23
CA ALA A 141 21.69 12.48 -2.78
C ALA A 141 20.91 13.60 -2.07
N ASP A 142 20.49 14.64 -2.79
CA ASP A 142 19.71 15.77 -2.27
C ASP A 142 18.19 15.52 -2.33
N THR A 143 17.76 14.42 -2.96
CA THR A 143 16.34 14.04 -3.01
C THR A 143 15.84 13.64 -1.63
N GLN A 144 14.82 14.34 -1.15
CA GLN A 144 14.19 14.08 0.14
C GLN A 144 13.02 13.12 -0.04
N THR A 145 12.94 12.10 0.80
CA THR A 145 11.83 11.15 0.80
C THR A 145 11.08 11.23 2.12
N THR A 146 9.77 11.44 2.06
CA THR A 146 8.87 11.37 3.21
C THR A 146 7.92 10.21 3.03
N ILE A 147 7.80 9.36 4.05
CA ILE A 147 6.87 8.23 4.06
C ILE A 147 5.91 8.41 5.23
N THR A 148 4.62 8.46 4.95
CA THR A 148 3.57 8.63 5.96
C THR A 148 2.60 7.47 5.84
N GLN A 149 2.43 6.69 6.92
CA GLN A 149 1.36 5.71 6.97
C GLN A 149 0.03 6.45 7.17
N ILE A 150 -0.87 6.32 6.20
CA ILE A 150 -2.25 6.79 6.31
C ILE A 150 -3.09 5.61 6.80
N SER A 151 -3.43 5.62 8.09
CA SER A 151 -4.25 4.60 8.74
C SER A 151 -5.55 4.39 7.97
N ALA A 152 -5.85 3.14 7.61
CA ALA A 152 -7.23 2.75 7.41
C ALA A 152 -7.92 3.01 8.75
N VAL A 153 -8.89 3.92 8.79
CA VAL A 153 -9.69 4.13 10.00
C VAL A 153 -10.40 2.79 10.28
N PRO A 154 -10.25 2.17 11.46
CA PRO A 154 -10.94 0.92 11.74
C PRO A 154 -12.43 1.14 11.50
N GLU A 155 -13.02 0.33 10.63
CA GLU A 155 -14.43 0.48 10.33
C GLU A 155 -15.23 0.44 11.66
N PRO A 156 -16.23 1.34 11.86
CA PRO A 156 -17.04 1.34 13.08
C PRO A 156 -17.65 -0.03 13.43
N SER A 157 -17.82 -0.89 12.41
CA SER A 157 -18.27 -2.27 12.51
C SER A 157 -17.36 -3.13 13.40
N SER A 158 -16.04 -2.96 13.36
CA SER A 158 -15.07 -3.73 14.18
C SER A 158 -15.28 -3.48 15.67
N TYR A 159 -15.50 -2.23 16.07
CA TYR A 159 -15.84 -1.89 17.46
C TYR A 159 -17.23 -2.35 17.86
N ALA A 160 -18.20 -2.28 16.94
CA ALA A 160 -19.54 -2.79 17.18
C ALA A 160 -19.56 -4.31 17.41
N MET A 161 -18.77 -5.07 16.64
CA MET A 161 -18.63 -6.52 16.77
C MET A 161 -17.91 -6.92 18.07
N LEU A 162 -16.84 -6.20 18.44
CA LEU A 162 -16.19 -6.38 19.75
C LEU A 162 -17.15 -6.08 20.90
N GLY A 163 -17.89 -4.97 20.81
CA GLY A 163 -18.90 -4.58 21.78
C GLY A 163 -20.02 -5.62 21.91
N ALA A 164 -20.51 -6.14 20.78
CA ALA A 164 -21.52 -7.19 20.75
C ALA A 164 -21.01 -8.51 21.36
N GLY A 165 -19.77 -8.89 21.08
CA GLY A 165 -19.10 -10.05 21.68
C GLY A 165 -18.98 -9.93 23.20
N LEU A 166 -18.53 -8.78 23.70
CA LEU A 166 -18.42 -8.53 25.14
C LEU A 166 -19.79 -8.51 25.82
N ALA A 167 -20.80 -7.89 25.20
CA ALA A 167 -22.16 -7.85 25.74
C ALA A 167 -22.79 -9.25 25.85
N SER A 168 -22.59 -10.10 24.83
CA SER A 168 -23.10 -11.47 24.83
C SER A 168 -22.40 -12.35 25.88
N LEU A 169 -21.09 -12.18 26.09
CA LEU A 169 -20.36 -12.85 27.20
C LEU A 169 -20.89 -12.43 28.57
N ALA A 170 -21.15 -11.13 28.79
CA ALA A 170 -21.70 -10.62 30.04
C ALA A 170 -23.11 -11.19 30.35
N LEU A 171 -23.97 -11.32 29.32
CA LEU A 171 -25.30 -11.93 29.46
C LEU A 171 -25.21 -13.41 29.86
N VAL A 172 -24.30 -14.16 29.26
CA VAL A 172 -24.09 -15.59 29.59
C VAL A 172 -23.57 -15.74 31.03
N ALA A 173 -22.61 -14.90 31.44
CA ALA A 173 -22.08 -14.91 32.81
C ALA A 173 -23.17 -14.61 33.85
N ARG A 174 -24.07 -13.66 33.56
CA ARG A 174 -25.21 -13.32 34.43
C ARG A 174 -26.22 -14.48 34.55
N ARG A 175 -26.48 -15.21 33.48
CA ARG A 175 -27.40 -16.37 33.49
C ARG A 175 -26.84 -17.54 34.32
N ARG A 176 -25.53 -17.79 34.26
CA ARG A 176 -24.90 -18.87 35.04
C ARG A 176 -24.91 -18.63 36.54
N ARG A 177 -24.77 -17.38 37.00
CA ARG A 177 -24.87 -17.05 38.43
C ARG A 177 -26.27 -17.33 39.00
N LYS A 178 -27.34 -17.04 38.24
CA LYS A 178 -28.71 -17.33 38.67
C LYS A 178 -29.04 -18.82 38.81
N HIS A 179 -28.28 -19.71 38.18
CA HIS A 179 -28.53 -21.16 38.24
C HIS A 179 -27.79 -21.85 39.41
N ASN A 180 -26.87 -21.17 40.09
CA ASN A 180 -26.13 -21.72 41.23
C ASN A 180 -26.74 -21.33 42.60
N ASP A 181 -27.80 -20.52 42.62
CA ASP A 181 -28.50 -20.07 43.85
C ASP A 181 -29.85 -20.80 44.04
N MET A 182 -30.02 -22.00 43.48
CA MET A 182 -31.14 -22.93 43.75
C MET A 182 -30.62 -24.27 44.27
#